data_AF-A0A1E4HZ89-F1
#
_entry.id   AF-A0A1E4HZ89-F1
#
_cell.length_a   1.000
_cell.length_b   1.000
_cell.length_c   1.000
_cell.angle_alpha   90.00
_cell.angle_beta   90.00
_cell.angle_gamma   90.00
#
_symmetry.space_group_name_H-M   'P 1'
#
loop_
_entity.id
_entity.type
_entity.pdbx_description
1 polymer ?
#
loop_
_entity_poly.entity_id
_entity_poly.type
_entity_poly.pdbx_seq_one_letter_code
_entity_poly.pdbx_strand_id
1 'polypeptide(L)'
;MHSVSFQAGDAEMMTPMDYKARYEKIVVRLKNGKEQAVKVNMYRLRVMPEGTYGGYNQTAKQAFMAKLNKNGVDTEIRVDIDEGYLYLDPDLDPGQGSAFRMATDAGGALPLHGPSPSKNELPNDMATLAAYVFAGKGAPEHCQIVLQLAHQWDLAPDPQKYADDALGLDCNGFVGNYLWHAKRENDWRNLGLRNWDLGPDATIDAFFPFRPADFVTKWDDLDGTKMYVLGMVDGNGSIIKGGGDLAAAGHIMLTQPGFVRTPRTNGGVKSQAIQVVESTAGHKPGLWSSYYSLRTADTKNGIFNVLREEMTVPNLTVRIAELR
;
A
#
# COMPACT_ATOMS: atom_id res chain seq x y z
N MET A 1 -0.72 -12.40 48.35
CA MET A 1 -0.14 -12.08 47.03
C MET A 1 -1.28 -11.72 46.12
N HIS A 2 -1.49 -10.43 45.88
CA HIS A 2 -2.51 -9.97 44.93
C HIS A 2 -1.94 -10.12 43.51
N SER A 3 -2.51 -11.04 42.73
CA SER A 3 -2.27 -11.14 41.30
C SER A 3 -2.96 -9.96 40.62
N VAL A 4 -2.16 -9.01 40.14
CA VAL A 4 -2.64 -7.95 39.24
C VAL A 4 -2.82 -8.58 37.87
N SER A 5 -4.07 -8.82 37.48
CA SER A 5 -4.43 -9.11 36.10
C SER A 5 -4.29 -7.82 35.30
N PHE A 6 -3.31 -7.74 34.40
CA PHE A 6 -3.32 -6.73 33.35
C PHE A 6 -4.46 -7.09 32.39
N GLN A 7 -5.52 -6.28 32.39
CA GLN A 7 -6.46 -6.27 31.27
C GLN A 7 -5.66 -5.86 30.04
N ALA A 8 -5.64 -6.72 29.02
CA ALA A 8 -5.27 -6.31 27.67
C ALA A 8 -6.26 -5.20 27.29
N GLY A 9 -5.79 -3.95 27.29
CA GLY A 9 -6.53 -2.87 26.65
C GLY A 9 -6.64 -3.23 25.17
N ASP A 10 -7.83 -3.05 24.59
CA ASP A 10 -8.06 -3.18 23.15
C ASP A 10 -6.99 -2.34 22.44
N ALA A 11 -5.98 -2.99 21.86
CA ALA A 11 -5.02 -2.30 21.02
C ALA A 11 -5.84 -1.71 19.86
N GLU A 12 -5.86 -0.38 19.77
CA GLU A 12 -6.60 0.32 18.72
C GLU A 12 -6.06 -0.14 17.37
N MET A 13 -6.90 -0.81 16.57
CA MET A 13 -6.52 -1.32 15.25
C MET A 13 -5.96 -0.18 14.41
N MET A 14 -4.78 -0.38 13.80
CA MET A 14 -4.15 0.63 12.96
C MET A 14 -5.10 1.08 11.85
N THR A 15 -5.36 2.39 11.78
CA THR A 15 -6.27 2.93 10.77
C THR A 15 -5.56 3.18 9.43
N PRO A 16 -6.29 3.35 8.31
CA PRO A 16 -5.68 3.71 7.04
C PRO A 16 -4.86 4.99 7.08
N MET A 17 -5.26 6.00 7.87
CA MET A 17 -4.47 7.21 8.07
C MET A 17 -3.20 6.96 8.86
N ASP A 18 -3.23 6.11 9.89
CA ASP A 18 -2.02 5.72 10.64
C ASP A 18 -1.04 4.97 9.74
N TYR A 19 -1.54 4.03 8.93
CA TYR A 19 -0.72 3.28 7.98
C TYR A 19 -0.13 4.19 6.89
N LYS A 20 -0.90 5.17 6.40
CA LYS A 20 -0.38 6.23 5.52
C LYS A 20 0.74 7.02 6.21
N ALA A 21 0.61 7.34 7.50
CA ALA A 21 1.64 8.08 8.24
C ALA A 21 2.96 7.30 8.33
N ARG A 22 2.91 5.95 8.34
CA ARG A 22 4.12 5.11 8.26
C ARG A 22 4.90 5.32 6.96
N TYR A 23 4.22 5.43 5.82
CA TYR A 23 4.86 5.78 4.54
C TYR A 23 5.40 7.22 4.50
N GLU A 24 4.82 8.14 5.27
CA GLU A 24 5.25 9.55 5.32
C GLU A 24 6.32 9.84 6.38
N LYS A 25 6.78 8.81 7.10
CA LYS A 25 7.78 8.95 8.16
C LYS A 25 8.68 7.72 8.25
N ILE A 26 9.21 7.27 7.12
CA ILE A 26 10.19 6.18 7.08
C ILE A 26 11.52 6.69 7.60
N VAL A 27 12.07 6.06 8.63
CA VAL A 27 13.37 6.46 9.20
C VAL A 27 14.50 5.74 8.47
N VAL A 28 15.36 6.49 7.79
CA VAL A 28 16.54 5.97 7.09
C VAL A 28 17.79 6.27 7.91
N ARG A 29 18.53 5.24 8.34
CA ARG A 29 19.86 5.44 8.93
C ARG A 29 20.90 5.69 7.83
N LEU A 30 21.57 6.83 7.95
CA LEU A 30 22.59 7.28 7.01
C LEU A 30 23.97 6.70 7.35
N LYS A 31 24.89 6.72 6.39
CA LYS A 31 26.28 6.26 6.57
C LYS A 31 27.02 6.91 7.74
N ASN A 32 26.67 8.14 8.06
CA ASN A 32 27.27 8.91 9.16
C ASN A 32 26.60 8.64 10.53
N GLY A 33 25.71 7.65 10.62
CA GLY A 33 24.97 7.29 11.83
C GLY A 33 23.79 8.20 12.16
N LYS A 34 23.54 9.26 11.38
CA LYS A 34 22.35 10.11 11.55
C LYS A 34 21.11 9.44 10.97
N GLU A 35 19.95 9.87 11.43
CA GLU A 35 18.67 9.41 10.91
C GLU A 35 18.00 10.52 10.09
N GLN A 36 17.33 10.13 9.00
CA GLN A 36 16.53 11.02 8.16
C GLN A 36 15.12 10.45 8.01
N ALA A 37 14.10 11.26 8.27
CA ALA A 37 12.72 10.91 7.92
C ALA A 37 12.50 11.13 6.41
N VAL A 38 12.01 10.10 5.74
CA VAL A 38 11.75 10.06 4.30
C VAL A 38 10.28 9.71 4.06
N LYS A 39 9.68 10.36 3.05
CA LYS A 39 8.33 10.08 2.57
C LYS A 39 8.38 9.22 1.32
N VAL A 40 7.60 8.15 1.31
CA VAL A 40 7.28 7.36 0.11
C VAL A 40 5.79 7.49 -0.16
N ASN A 41 5.39 8.65 -0.69
CA ASN A 41 3.98 9.01 -0.89
C ASN A 41 3.67 9.42 -2.33
N MET A 42 4.60 9.24 -3.27
CA MET A 42 4.34 9.46 -4.69
C MET A 42 3.48 8.33 -5.25
N TYR A 43 2.59 8.64 -6.21
CA TYR A 43 1.93 7.58 -6.98
C TYR A 43 2.95 6.93 -7.90
N ARG A 44 2.96 5.61 -7.99
CA ARG A 44 3.77 4.86 -8.96
C ARG A 44 3.03 3.63 -9.45
N LEU A 45 2.77 3.56 -10.75
CA LEU A 45 2.16 2.42 -11.41
C LEU A 45 3.12 1.90 -12.48
N ARG A 46 3.38 0.60 -12.46
CA ARG A 46 4.35 -0.04 -13.36
C ARG A 46 4.09 0.22 -14.85
N VAL A 47 2.81 0.31 -15.24
CA VAL A 47 2.41 0.48 -16.65
C VAL A 47 2.42 1.95 -17.10
N MET A 48 2.69 2.91 -16.21
CA MET A 48 2.87 4.30 -16.62
C MET A 48 4.27 4.53 -17.22
N PRO A 49 4.37 5.33 -18.31
CA PRO A 49 5.64 5.63 -18.95
C PRO A 49 6.65 6.31 -18.01
N GLU A 50 7.92 5.93 -18.10
CA GLU A 50 9.02 6.60 -17.40
C GLU A 50 9.06 8.11 -17.74
N GLY A 51 9.44 8.94 -16.77
CA GLY A 51 9.46 10.40 -16.93
C GLY A 51 8.10 11.11 -16.73
N THR A 52 6.99 10.37 -16.66
CA THR A 52 5.69 10.93 -16.29
C THR A 52 5.45 10.91 -14.78
N TYR A 53 4.53 11.75 -14.29
CA TYR A 53 4.04 11.62 -12.91
C TYR A 53 3.33 10.27 -12.77
N GLY A 54 3.83 9.40 -11.89
CA GLY A 54 3.34 8.02 -11.77
C GLY A 54 4.13 6.97 -12.54
N GLY A 55 4.96 7.36 -13.50
CA GLY A 55 5.84 6.49 -14.30
C GLY A 55 6.78 5.54 -13.54
N TYR A 56 6.97 4.34 -14.04
CA TYR A 56 7.93 3.41 -13.44
C TYR A 56 9.38 3.84 -13.69
N ASN A 57 10.22 3.95 -12.66
CA ASN A 57 11.63 4.31 -12.80
C ASN A 57 12.50 3.04 -12.99
N GLN A 58 12.54 2.57 -14.22
CA GLN A 58 13.27 1.36 -14.59
C GLN A 58 14.78 1.53 -14.34
N THR A 59 15.32 2.72 -14.58
CA THR A 59 16.75 3.03 -14.41
C THR A 59 17.20 2.86 -12.96
N ALA A 60 16.47 3.44 -12.01
CA ALA A 60 16.78 3.35 -10.58
C ALA A 60 16.70 1.89 -10.08
N LYS A 61 15.67 1.14 -10.51
CA LYS A 61 15.55 -0.28 -10.21
C LYS A 61 16.74 -1.07 -10.73
N GLN A 62 17.12 -0.88 -12.00
CA GLN A 62 18.25 -1.62 -12.58
C GLN A 62 19.56 -1.34 -11.84
N ALA A 63 19.81 -0.08 -11.48
CA ALA A 63 20.98 0.29 -10.69
C ALA A 63 20.97 -0.37 -9.30
N PHE A 64 19.81 -0.39 -8.63
CA PHE A 64 19.65 -1.08 -7.34
C PHE A 64 19.89 -2.58 -7.45
N MET A 65 19.24 -3.25 -8.41
CA MET A 65 19.37 -4.70 -8.60
C MET A 65 20.81 -5.08 -8.99
N ALA A 66 21.51 -4.23 -9.75
CA ALA A 66 22.92 -4.45 -10.08
C ALA A 66 23.82 -4.40 -8.83
N LYS A 67 23.55 -3.49 -7.89
CA LYS A 67 24.26 -3.45 -6.59
C LYS A 67 23.90 -4.65 -5.72
N LEU A 68 22.61 -4.99 -5.61
CA LEU A 68 22.15 -6.14 -4.85
C LEU A 68 22.79 -7.45 -5.36
N ASN A 69 22.84 -7.67 -6.68
CA ASN A 69 23.47 -8.85 -7.26
C ASN A 69 24.99 -8.91 -7.04
N LYS A 70 25.64 -7.75 -6.99
CA LYS A 70 27.10 -7.66 -6.80
C LYS A 70 27.50 -7.85 -5.34
N ASN A 71 26.74 -7.24 -4.43
CA ASN A 71 27.13 -7.09 -3.03
C ASN A 71 26.38 -8.06 -2.09
N GLY A 72 25.19 -8.53 -2.48
CA GLY A 72 24.22 -9.08 -1.54
C GLY A 72 23.70 -8.01 -0.57
N VAL A 73 23.14 -8.43 0.55
CA VAL A 73 22.97 -7.54 1.72
C VAL A 73 24.30 -7.58 2.47
N ASP A 74 25.04 -6.49 2.46
CA ASP A 74 26.43 -6.39 2.96
C ASP A 74 26.55 -5.48 4.19
N THR A 75 25.42 -5.13 4.81
CA THR A 75 25.35 -4.22 5.95
C THR A 75 24.14 -4.58 6.80
N GLU A 76 24.27 -4.43 8.11
CA GLU A 76 23.16 -4.50 9.05
C GLU A 76 22.18 -3.34 8.78
N ILE A 77 20.91 -3.66 8.58
CA ILE A 77 19.85 -2.69 8.28
C ILE A 77 18.81 -2.70 9.40
N ARG A 78 18.58 -1.56 10.03
CA ARG A 78 17.47 -1.39 10.98
C ARG A 78 16.15 -1.37 10.21
N VAL A 79 15.15 -2.10 10.71
CA VAL A 79 13.79 -2.10 10.19
C VAL A 79 12.83 -1.75 11.32
N ASP A 80 12.17 -0.61 11.21
CA ASP A 80 11.18 -0.15 12.17
C ASP A 80 9.85 -0.85 11.93
N ILE A 81 9.34 -1.47 12.99
CA ILE A 81 8.06 -2.18 13.04
C ILE A 81 7.13 -1.46 14.02
N ASP A 82 5.88 -1.88 14.08
CA ASP A 82 4.87 -1.24 14.95
C ASP A 82 5.29 -1.22 16.43
N GLU A 83 5.93 -2.30 16.89
CA GLU A 83 6.40 -2.46 18.27
C GLU A 83 7.94 -2.33 18.41
N GLY A 84 8.56 -1.39 17.69
CA GLY A 84 9.98 -1.06 17.86
C GLY A 84 10.79 -1.28 16.59
N TYR A 85 11.83 -2.11 16.64
CA TYR A 85 12.68 -2.37 15.48
C TYR A 85 13.30 -3.77 15.51
N LEU A 86 13.60 -4.27 14.31
CA LEU A 86 14.42 -5.46 14.07
C LEU A 86 15.66 -5.07 13.27
N TYR A 87 16.66 -5.95 13.23
CA TYR A 87 17.79 -5.82 12.33
C TYR A 87 17.77 -6.91 11.25
N LEU A 88 17.87 -6.50 10.00
CA LEU A 88 18.30 -7.38 8.92
C LEU A 88 19.82 -7.46 8.99
N ASP A 89 20.33 -8.59 9.46
CA ASP A 89 21.77 -8.79 9.68
C ASP A 89 22.28 -9.89 8.73
N PRO A 90 23.21 -9.58 7.82
CA PRO A 90 23.73 -10.57 6.90
C PRO A 90 24.62 -11.63 7.58
N ASP A 91 25.16 -11.38 8.77
CA ASP A 91 26.13 -12.24 9.44
C ASP A 91 25.51 -13.19 10.48
N LEU A 92 24.23 -13.03 10.81
CA LEU A 92 23.58 -13.78 11.90
C LEU A 92 23.19 -15.22 11.56
N ASP A 93 23.59 -16.18 12.41
CA ASP A 93 23.11 -17.56 12.36
C ASP A 93 21.64 -17.63 12.86
N PRO A 94 20.73 -18.39 12.22
CA PRO A 94 19.32 -18.39 12.59
C PRO A 94 19.12 -18.98 13.99
N GLY A 95 18.92 -18.12 15.00
CA GLY A 95 18.65 -18.56 16.37
C GLY A 95 18.99 -17.60 17.50
N GLN A 96 19.56 -16.41 17.26
CA GLN A 96 19.88 -15.45 18.32
C GLN A 96 19.37 -14.03 18.04
N GLY A 97 18.48 -13.51 18.91
CA GLY A 97 18.18 -12.08 19.04
C GLY A 97 17.12 -11.47 18.10
N SER A 98 16.95 -10.14 18.20
CA SER A 98 15.98 -9.29 17.49
C SER A 98 16.32 -9.05 16.01
N ALA A 99 16.86 -10.05 15.34
CA ALA A 99 17.43 -9.92 14.00
C ALA A 99 17.07 -11.11 13.11
N PHE A 100 17.06 -10.89 11.79
CA PHE A 100 16.62 -11.87 10.80
C PHE A 100 17.48 -11.80 9.53
N ARG A 101 17.49 -12.91 8.78
CA ARG A 101 18.12 -13.01 7.45
C ARG A 101 17.05 -13.08 6.36
N MET A 102 17.35 -12.53 5.19
CA MET A 102 16.62 -12.77 3.94
C MET A 102 17.51 -13.53 2.98
N ALA A 103 16.94 -14.45 2.20
CA ALA A 103 17.70 -15.17 1.19
C ALA A 103 18.24 -14.18 0.15
N THR A 104 19.53 -14.28 -0.17
CA THR A 104 20.20 -13.44 -1.18
C THR A 104 20.16 -14.07 -2.58
N ASP A 105 19.76 -15.33 -2.66
CA ASP A 105 19.80 -16.15 -3.86
C ASP A 105 18.92 -15.50 -4.94
N ALA A 106 19.56 -15.10 -6.04
CA ALA A 106 18.90 -14.58 -7.24
C ALA A 106 18.03 -15.68 -7.89
N GLY A 107 16.87 -15.95 -7.28
CA GLY A 107 16.03 -17.10 -7.57
C GLY A 107 14.95 -16.82 -8.61
N GLY A 108 15.37 -16.63 -9.87
CA GLY A 108 14.48 -16.75 -11.03
C GLY A 108 13.52 -15.58 -11.25
N ALA A 109 13.28 -15.26 -12.52
CA ALA A 109 12.16 -14.41 -12.87
C ALA A 109 10.87 -15.06 -12.34
N LEU A 110 10.32 -14.57 -11.22
CA LEU A 110 8.95 -14.91 -10.87
C LEU A 110 8.08 -14.40 -12.01
N PRO A 111 7.40 -15.28 -12.78
CA PRO A 111 6.40 -14.78 -13.68
C PRO A 111 5.30 -14.19 -12.81
N LEU A 112 5.04 -12.89 -12.94
CA LEU A 112 3.94 -12.23 -12.24
C LEU A 112 2.56 -12.81 -12.65
N HIS A 113 2.53 -13.68 -13.68
CA HIS A 113 1.37 -14.52 -14.03
C HIS A 113 1.82 -15.96 -14.32
N GLY A 114 1.29 -16.93 -13.57
CA GLY A 114 1.55 -18.36 -13.74
C GLY A 114 1.00 -19.22 -12.59
N PRO A 115 0.84 -20.54 -12.78
CA PRO A 115 0.33 -21.44 -11.75
C PRO A 115 1.25 -21.47 -10.52
N SER A 116 0.62 -21.66 -9.35
CA SER A 116 1.22 -21.67 -8.02
C SER A 116 2.51 -22.50 -7.98
N PRO A 117 3.63 -21.98 -7.44
CA PRO A 117 4.61 -22.85 -6.84
C PRO A 117 4.02 -23.51 -5.60
N SER A 118 4.66 -24.61 -5.19
CA SER A 118 4.24 -25.40 -4.04
C SER A 118 4.23 -24.56 -2.75
N LYS A 119 3.38 -24.93 -1.78
CA LYS A 119 3.20 -24.28 -0.47
C LYS A 119 4.48 -24.12 0.38
N ASN A 120 5.64 -24.57 -0.10
CA ASN A 120 6.90 -24.62 0.61
C ASN A 120 7.98 -23.67 0.05
N GLU A 121 7.69 -22.91 -0.99
CA GLU A 121 8.61 -21.86 -1.48
C GLU A 121 8.33 -20.56 -0.71
N LEU A 122 9.13 -20.28 0.31
CA LEU A 122 9.15 -18.99 0.99
C LEU A 122 9.63 -17.91 0.00
N PRO A 123 8.79 -16.94 -0.43
CA PRO A 123 9.27 -15.83 -1.22
C PRO A 123 9.86 -14.76 -0.28
N ASN A 124 10.94 -15.11 0.39
CA ASN A 124 11.65 -14.26 1.37
C ASN A 124 13.03 -13.84 0.81
N ASP A 125 13.11 -13.55 -0.49
CA ASP A 125 14.35 -13.10 -1.12
C ASP A 125 14.35 -11.57 -1.33
N MET A 126 15.52 -10.96 -1.16
CA MET A 126 15.68 -9.51 -1.22
C MET A 126 15.37 -8.93 -2.61
N ALA A 127 15.59 -9.72 -3.67
CA ALA A 127 15.39 -9.28 -5.04
C ALA A 127 13.90 -9.11 -5.35
N THR A 128 13.06 -10.03 -4.88
CA THR A 128 11.61 -9.96 -5.01
C THR A 128 11.04 -8.78 -4.21
N LEU A 129 11.45 -8.62 -2.94
CA LEU A 129 11.06 -7.48 -2.11
C LEU A 129 11.39 -6.14 -2.78
N ALA A 130 12.63 -5.99 -3.25
CA ALA A 130 13.06 -4.77 -3.92
C ALA A 130 12.26 -4.52 -5.20
N ALA A 131 12.04 -5.54 -6.02
CA ALA A 131 11.25 -5.41 -7.24
C ALA A 131 9.81 -4.91 -6.97
N TYR A 132 9.20 -5.34 -5.86
CA TYR A 132 7.88 -4.88 -5.41
C TYR A 132 7.88 -3.43 -4.95
N VAL A 133 8.89 -3.03 -4.18
CA VAL A 133 9.07 -1.63 -3.76
C VAL A 133 9.13 -0.68 -4.96
N PHE A 134 9.95 -0.99 -5.98
CA PHE A 134 10.00 -0.18 -7.20
C PHE A 134 8.71 -0.23 -8.02
N ALA A 135 7.94 -1.33 -7.94
CA ALA A 135 6.67 -1.47 -8.64
C ALA A 135 5.50 -0.74 -7.96
N GLY A 136 5.73 -0.07 -6.83
CA GLY A 136 4.69 0.61 -6.07
C GLY A 136 3.91 -0.31 -5.13
N LYS A 137 4.49 -1.45 -4.74
CA LYS A 137 3.84 -2.53 -3.98
C LYS A 137 4.48 -2.83 -2.62
N GLY A 138 5.51 -2.07 -2.24
CA GLY A 138 6.22 -2.31 -0.97
C GLY A 138 5.46 -1.80 0.25
N ALA A 139 5.53 -2.53 1.36
CA ALA A 139 5.17 -2.06 2.69
C ALA A 139 6.18 -0.99 3.19
N PRO A 140 5.86 -0.20 4.24
CA PRO A 140 6.78 0.80 4.80
C PRO A 140 8.17 0.23 5.14
N GLU A 141 8.23 -0.97 5.71
CA GLU A 141 9.45 -1.70 6.07
C GLU A 141 10.28 -2.05 4.83
N HIS A 142 9.64 -2.48 3.75
CA HIS A 142 10.33 -2.81 2.50
C HIS A 142 10.96 -1.56 1.89
N CYS A 143 10.22 -0.45 1.90
CA CYS A 143 10.72 0.84 1.46
C CYS A 143 11.91 1.31 2.32
N GLN A 144 11.85 1.11 3.63
CA GLN A 144 12.94 1.45 4.55
C GLN A 144 14.22 0.64 4.25
N ILE A 145 14.10 -0.66 4.00
CA ILE A 145 15.22 -1.53 3.63
C ILE A 145 15.86 -1.05 2.33
N VAL A 146 15.05 -0.85 1.28
CA VAL A 146 15.54 -0.42 -0.04
C VAL A 146 16.20 0.96 0.04
N LEU A 147 15.63 1.91 0.79
CA LEU A 147 16.21 3.25 0.96
C LEU A 147 17.56 3.22 1.67
N GLN A 148 17.67 2.44 2.75
CA GLN A 148 18.95 2.30 3.47
C GLN A 148 19.99 1.63 2.60
N LEU A 149 19.68 0.51 1.93
CA LEU A 149 20.61 -0.16 1.02
C LEU A 149 21.03 0.75 -0.15
N ALA A 150 20.09 1.46 -0.77
CA ALA A 150 20.39 2.41 -1.84
C ALA A 150 21.33 3.53 -1.35
N HIS A 151 21.13 4.02 -0.12
CA HIS A 151 22.02 5.00 0.48
C HIS A 151 23.41 4.40 0.76
N GLN A 152 23.49 3.19 1.32
CA GLN A 152 24.74 2.48 1.58
C GLN A 152 25.57 2.24 0.32
N TRP A 153 24.91 2.00 -0.82
CA TRP A 153 25.58 1.77 -2.10
C TRP A 153 25.82 3.02 -2.94
N ASP A 154 25.60 4.21 -2.37
CA ASP A 154 25.75 5.53 -3.02
C ASP A 154 24.79 5.77 -4.20
N LEU A 155 23.69 5.02 -4.28
CA LEU A 155 22.61 5.26 -5.25
C LEU A 155 21.66 6.36 -4.79
N ALA A 156 21.53 6.57 -3.48
CA ALA A 156 20.67 7.58 -2.87
C ALA A 156 21.46 8.53 -1.95
N PRO A 157 22.32 9.43 -2.49
CA PRO A 157 22.99 10.45 -1.68
C PRO A 157 22.00 11.34 -0.90
N ASP A 158 20.85 11.60 -1.52
CA ASP A 158 19.66 12.17 -0.89
C ASP A 158 18.52 11.14 -0.91
N PRO A 159 18.24 10.47 0.23
CA PRO A 159 17.19 9.47 0.33
C PRO A 159 15.78 10.00 -0.02
N GLN A 160 15.46 11.26 0.28
CA GLN A 160 14.14 11.81 -0.06
C GLN A 160 14.00 11.99 -1.56
N LYS A 161 15.02 12.58 -2.21
CA LYS A 161 15.02 12.71 -3.67
C LYS A 161 14.93 11.35 -4.36
N TYR A 162 15.67 10.36 -3.87
CA TYR A 162 15.62 8.99 -4.43
C TYR A 162 14.21 8.39 -4.27
N ALA A 163 13.57 8.56 -3.11
CA ALA A 163 12.20 8.13 -2.88
C ALA A 163 11.21 8.79 -3.84
N ASP A 164 11.28 10.11 -4.02
CA ASP A 164 10.38 10.87 -4.91
C ASP A 164 10.52 10.45 -6.38
N ASP A 165 11.75 10.16 -6.80
CA ASP A 165 12.08 9.82 -8.19
C ASP A 165 11.80 8.35 -8.52
N ALA A 166 12.03 7.44 -7.57
CA ALA A 166 12.09 6.00 -7.85
C ALA A 166 11.06 5.15 -7.10
N LEU A 167 10.58 5.61 -5.95
CA LEU A 167 9.65 4.87 -5.10
C LEU A 167 8.26 5.53 -5.12
N GLY A 168 7.29 4.79 -4.61
CA GLY A 168 5.90 5.24 -4.52
C GLY A 168 4.97 4.07 -4.26
N LEU A 169 3.69 4.29 -4.49
CA LEU A 169 2.64 3.29 -4.32
C LEU A 169 1.67 3.36 -5.49
N ASP A 170 1.20 2.23 -5.99
CA ASP A 170 -0.09 2.20 -6.70
C ASP A 170 -1.25 2.01 -5.72
N CYS A 171 -2.49 2.03 -6.21
CA CYS A 171 -3.67 1.92 -5.38
C CYS A 171 -3.73 0.58 -4.62
N ASN A 172 -3.48 -0.53 -5.30
CA ASN A 172 -3.41 -1.87 -4.70
C ASN A 172 -2.19 -2.01 -3.78
N GLY A 173 -1.09 -1.31 -4.05
CA GLY A 173 0.10 -1.29 -3.23
C GLY A 173 -0.19 -0.67 -1.87
N PHE A 174 -0.96 0.42 -1.82
CA PHE A 174 -1.41 0.95 -0.53
C PHE A 174 -2.49 0.07 0.11
N VAL A 175 -3.60 -0.17 -0.60
CA VAL A 175 -4.77 -0.87 -0.04
C VAL A 175 -4.46 -2.32 0.33
N GLY A 176 -3.79 -3.05 -0.56
CA GLY A 176 -3.42 -4.45 -0.34
C GLY A 176 -2.43 -4.59 0.82
N ASN A 177 -1.41 -3.73 0.91
CA ASN A 177 -0.50 -3.79 2.06
C ASN A 177 -1.21 -3.43 3.38
N TYR A 178 -2.12 -2.45 3.39
CA TYR A 178 -2.91 -2.14 4.58
C TYR A 178 -3.76 -3.34 5.01
N LEU A 179 -4.51 -3.94 4.09
CA LEU A 179 -5.39 -5.07 4.40
C LEU A 179 -4.61 -6.31 4.82
N TRP A 180 -3.42 -6.52 4.23
CA TRP A 180 -2.57 -7.66 4.51
C TRP A 180 -1.82 -7.52 5.83
N HIS A 181 -1.14 -6.41 6.06
CA HIS A 181 -0.26 -6.21 7.22
C HIS A 181 -0.98 -5.59 8.41
N ALA A 182 -1.72 -4.49 8.21
CA ALA A 182 -2.34 -3.77 9.31
C ALA A 182 -3.66 -4.42 9.77
N LYS A 183 -4.58 -4.72 8.84
CA LYS A 183 -5.90 -5.29 9.21
C LYS A 183 -5.85 -6.77 9.56
N ARG A 184 -4.97 -7.54 8.91
CA ARG A 184 -4.83 -9.01 9.15
C ARG A 184 -3.65 -9.36 10.04
N GLU A 185 -2.85 -8.39 10.46
CA GLU A 185 -1.69 -8.59 11.35
C GLU A 185 -0.69 -9.61 10.77
N ASN A 186 -0.62 -9.74 9.43
CA ASN A 186 0.42 -10.57 8.83
C ASN A 186 1.76 -9.84 8.95
N ASP A 187 2.77 -10.60 9.36
CA ASP A 187 4.14 -10.12 9.46
C ASP A 187 4.59 -9.41 8.17
N TRP A 188 5.26 -8.26 8.30
CA TRP A 188 5.72 -7.45 7.17
C TRP A 188 6.69 -8.23 6.25
N ARG A 189 7.39 -9.26 6.74
CA ARG A 189 8.26 -10.14 5.95
C ARG A 189 7.47 -11.04 5.00
N ASN A 190 6.20 -11.31 5.31
CA ASN A 190 5.30 -12.01 4.42
C ASN A 190 4.74 -11.03 3.39
N LEU A 191 5.38 -10.96 2.22
CA LEU A 191 5.02 -10.06 1.13
C LEU A 191 3.58 -10.22 0.57
N GLY A 192 2.84 -11.25 0.99
CA GLY A 192 1.48 -11.51 0.49
C GLY A 192 1.44 -11.91 -0.99
N LEU A 193 2.58 -12.31 -1.56
CA LEU A 193 2.68 -12.66 -2.97
C LEU A 193 1.75 -13.81 -3.31
N ARG A 194 1.09 -13.70 -4.47
CA ARG A 194 0.19 -14.74 -4.99
C ARG A 194 -0.95 -15.09 -4.02
N ASN A 195 -1.18 -14.27 -3.00
CA ASN A 195 -2.44 -14.29 -2.26
C ASN A 195 -3.45 -13.49 -3.06
N TRP A 196 -4.17 -14.22 -3.91
CA TRP A 196 -5.14 -13.68 -4.86
C TRP A 196 -6.29 -12.95 -4.18
N ASP A 197 -6.50 -13.18 -2.88
CA ASP A 197 -7.65 -12.63 -2.18
C ASP A 197 -7.37 -11.22 -1.67
N LEU A 198 -6.18 -10.94 -1.09
CA LEU A 198 -5.98 -9.72 -0.29
C LEU A 198 -4.55 -9.13 -0.26
N GLY A 199 -3.61 -9.63 -1.06
CA GLY A 199 -2.23 -9.10 -1.11
C GLY A 199 -2.08 -7.83 -1.98
N PRO A 200 -0.93 -7.14 -1.92
CA PRO A 200 -0.64 -5.97 -2.77
C PRO A 200 -0.63 -6.28 -4.29
N ASP A 201 -0.54 -7.56 -4.66
CA ASP A 201 -0.59 -8.07 -6.05
C ASP A 201 -1.96 -8.64 -6.45
N ALA A 202 -2.94 -8.67 -5.53
CA ALA A 202 -4.28 -9.13 -5.85
C ALA A 202 -4.97 -8.20 -6.87
N THR A 203 -5.86 -8.75 -7.69
CA THR A 203 -6.72 -7.95 -8.55
C THR A 203 -7.75 -7.19 -7.71
N ILE A 204 -8.19 -6.02 -8.16
CA ILE A 204 -9.06 -5.13 -7.37
C ILE A 204 -10.38 -5.83 -7.00
N ASP A 205 -10.92 -6.68 -7.88
CA ASP A 205 -12.17 -7.41 -7.64
C ASP A 205 -12.08 -8.42 -6.49
N ALA A 206 -10.88 -8.89 -6.14
CA ALA A 206 -10.70 -9.84 -5.05
C ALA A 206 -11.00 -9.24 -3.66
N PHE A 207 -10.89 -7.92 -3.52
CA PHE A 207 -11.19 -7.21 -2.29
C PHE A 207 -12.71 -7.02 -2.04
N PHE A 208 -13.56 -7.44 -2.98
CA PHE A 208 -15.01 -7.22 -2.92
C PHE A 208 -15.78 -8.52 -2.77
N PRO A 209 -16.97 -8.48 -2.14
CA PRO A 209 -17.79 -9.66 -2.03
C PRO A 209 -18.33 -10.10 -3.40
N PHE A 210 -18.53 -11.40 -3.56
CA PHE A 210 -19.13 -11.96 -4.78
C PHE A 210 -20.65 -11.69 -4.86
N ARG A 211 -21.34 -11.63 -3.72
CA ARG A 211 -22.81 -11.51 -3.69
C ARG A 211 -23.23 -10.04 -3.74
N PRO A 212 -24.15 -9.65 -4.63
CA PRO A 212 -24.67 -8.29 -4.70
C PRO A 212 -25.24 -7.75 -3.39
N ALA A 213 -25.81 -8.62 -2.55
CA ALA A 213 -26.40 -8.25 -1.25
C ALA A 213 -25.38 -7.83 -0.19
N ASP A 214 -24.10 -8.12 -0.39
CA ASP A 214 -23.01 -7.75 0.53
C ASP A 214 -22.41 -6.36 0.19
N PHE A 215 -22.90 -5.71 -0.88
CA PHE A 215 -22.53 -4.32 -1.22
C PHE A 215 -23.46 -3.31 -0.54
N VAL A 216 -22.92 -2.11 -0.27
CA VAL A 216 -23.71 -0.96 0.16
C VAL A 216 -24.63 -0.53 -0.98
N THR A 217 -25.92 -0.37 -0.68
CA THR A 217 -26.93 -0.03 -1.70
C THR A 217 -27.38 1.43 -1.66
N LYS A 218 -27.22 2.12 -0.52
CA LYS A 218 -27.51 3.54 -0.36
C LYS A 218 -26.37 4.26 0.34
N TRP A 219 -26.11 5.49 -0.06
CA TRP A 219 -25.04 6.31 0.50
C TRP A 219 -25.28 6.64 1.98
N ASP A 220 -26.54 6.82 2.36
CA ASP A 220 -26.94 7.12 3.74
C ASP A 220 -26.82 5.89 4.67
N ASP A 221 -26.61 4.68 4.12
CA ASP A 221 -26.37 3.47 4.91
C ASP A 221 -24.89 3.34 5.34
N LEU A 222 -24.01 4.24 4.88
CA LEU A 222 -22.61 4.25 5.30
C LEU A 222 -22.51 4.71 6.76
N ASP A 223 -21.99 3.82 7.60
CA ASP A 223 -21.70 4.07 8.99
C ASP A 223 -20.29 4.65 9.14
N GLY A 224 -20.21 5.90 9.61
CA GLY A 224 -18.94 6.60 9.79
C GLY A 224 -17.96 5.92 10.75
N THR A 225 -18.42 5.02 11.62
CA THR A 225 -17.53 4.29 12.53
C THR A 225 -16.95 3.02 11.91
N LYS A 226 -17.37 2.67 10.69
CA LYS A 226 -16.92 1.47 9.99
C LYS A 226 -15.94 1.78 8.87
N MET A 227 -15.25 0.72 8.46
CA MET A 227 -14.34 0.75 7.33
C MET A 227 -14.99 0.13 6.10
N TYR A 228 -14.79 0.76 4.96
CA TYR A 228 -15.29 0.30 3.67
C TYR A 228 -14.16 0.32 2.65
N VAL A 229 -14.24 -0.62 1.72
CA VAL A 229 -13.47 -0.60 0.48
C VAL A 229 -14.35 -0.03 -0.63
N LEU A 230 -13.79 0.90 -1.39
CA LEU A 230 -14.42 1.49 -2.57
C LEU A 230 -13.62 1.08 -3.80
N GLY A 231 -14.32 0.71 -4.87
CA GLY A 231 -13.70 0.22 -6.09
C GLY A 231 -14.34 0.84 -7.32
N MET A 232 -13.51 1.36 -8.22
CA MET A 232 -13.96 1.92 -9.49
C MET A 232 -14.64 0.85 -10.35
N VAL A 233 -15.74 1.23 -11.00
CA VAL A 233 -16.52 0.33 -11.86
C VAL A 233 -16.48 0.74 -13.33
N ASP A 234 -16.68 -0.24 -14.21
CA ASP A 234 -16.85 -0.03 -15.65
C ASP A 234 -18.28 0.47 -16.00
N GLY A 235 -18.55 0.66 -17.29
CA GLY A 235 -19.87 1.07 -17.78
C GLY A 235 -21.00 0.07 -17.50
N ASN A 236 -20.67 -1.18 -17.14
CA ASN A 236 -21.63 -2.20 -16.74
C ASN A 236 -21.84 -2.24 -15.21
N GLY A 237 -21.11 -1.41 -14.45
CA GLY A 237 -21.15 -1.41 -12.99
C GLY A 237 -20.34 -2.52 -12.32
N SER A 238 -19.47 -3.21 -13.07
CA SER A 238 -18.57 -4.23 -12.54
C SER A 238 -17.26 -3.61 -12.06
N ILE A 239 -16.69 -4.14 -10.96
CA ILE A 239 -15.38 -3.69 -10.47
C ILE A 239 -14.33 -3.86 -11.57
N ILE A 240 -13.61 -2.78 -11.89
CA ILE A 240 -12.47 -2.84 -12.79
C ILE A 240 -11.33 -3.52 -12.05
N LYS A 241 -10.96 -4.72 -12.49
CA LYS A 241 -9.96 -5.59 -11.83
C LYS A 241 -8.58 -4.95 -11.73
N GLY A 242 -8.28 -3.97 -12.57
CA GLY A 242 -6.92 -3.49 -12.80
C GLY A 242 -6.09 -4.50 -13.59
N GLY A 243 -4.81 -4.18 -13.79
CA GLY A 243 -3.95 -4.87 -14.75
C GLY A 243 -4.20 -4.41 -16.20
N GLY A 244 -3.36 -4.86 -17.12
CA GLY A 244 -3.42 -4.43 -18.52
C GLY A 244 -2.75 -3.07 -18.76
N ASP A 245 -3.23 -2.31 -19.74
CA ASP A 245 -2.72 -0.98 -20.07
C ASP A 245 -3.35 0.12 -19.18
N LEU A 246 -2.94 1.37 -19.41
CA LEU A 246 -3.50 2.51 -18.67
C LEU A 246 -5.00 2.73 -18.91
N ALA A 247 -5.54 2.27 -20.04
CA ALA A 247 -6.96 2.43 -20.36
C ALA A 247 -7.84 1.46 -19.57
N ALA A 248 -7.27 0.31 -19.17
CA ALA A 248 -7.91 -0.68 -18.31
C ALA A 248 -7.62 -0.49 -16.81
N ALA A 249 -6.95 0.60 -16.42
CA ALA A 249 -6.59 0.84 -15.03
C ALA A 249 -7.84 1.03 -14.15
N GLY A 250 -8.01 0.14 -13.18
CA GLY A 250 -8.98 0.29 -12.10
C GLY A 250 -8.44 1.15 -10.97
N HIS A 251 -9.27 1.37 -9.94
CA HIS A 251 -8.85 2.12 -8.76
C HIS A 251 -9.54 1.61 -7.50
N ILE A 252 -8.82 1.57 -6.38
CA ILE A 252 -9.28 1.05 -5.09
C ILE A 252 -8.82 1.94 -3.95
N MET A 253 -9.69 2.14 -2.96
CA MET A 253 -9.46 3.02 -1.82
C MET A 253 -10.20 2.58 -0.57
N LEU A 254 -9.82 3.13 0.57
CA LEU A 254 -10.34 2.76 1.89
C LEU A 254 -10.95 3.96 2.59
N THR A 255 -12.07 3.79 3.27
CA THR A 255 -12.55 4.82 4.20
C THR A 255 -11.70 4.84 5.46
N GLN A 256 -11.56 6.03 6.03
CA GLN A 256 -11.06 6.21 7.39
C GLN A 256 -12.25 6.18 8.36
N PRO A 257 -12.34 5.20 9.28
CA PRO A 257 -13.34 5.20 10.34
C PRO A 257 -13.20 6.42 11.26
N GLY A 258 -14.33 6.93 11.76
CA GLY A 258 -14.40 8.04 12.71
C GLY A 258 -14.41 9.44 12.10
N PHE A 259 -14.19 9.58 10.78
CA PHE A 259 -14.08 10.87 10.10
C PHE A 259 -15.18 11.05 9.06
N VAL A 260 -16.33 11.58 9.52
CA VAL A 260 -17.48 11.92 8.68
C VAL A 260 -17.88 13.37 8.89
N ARG A 261 -18.11 14.09 7.78
CA ARG A 261 -18.69 15.44 7.80
C ARG A 261 -20.19 15.37 7.63
N THR A 262 -20.88 16.25 8.37
CA THR A 262 -22.34 16.40 8.29
C THR A 262 -22.80 16.71 6.86
N PRO A 263 -24.02 16.28 6.48
CA PRO A 263 -24.50 16.43 5.11
C PRO A 263 -24.50 17.87 4.57
N ARG A 264 -23.82 18.08 3.44
CA ARG A 264 -23.75 19.37 2.72
C ARG A 264 -23.85 19.17 1.22
N THR A 265 -24.20 20.22 0.48
CA THR A 265 -24.20 20.20 -0.98
C THR A 265 -22.80 20.51 -1.49
N ASN A 266 -22.05 19.48 -1.89
CA ASN A 266 -20.69 19.65 -2.45
C ASN A 266 -20.54 19.08 -3.88
N GLY A 267 -21.39 18.12 -4.27
CA GLY A 267 -21.37 17.49 -5.60
C GLY A 267 -22.62 17.72 -6.45
N GLY A 268 -23.52 18.62 -6.04
CA GLY A 268 -24.85 18.78 -6.64
C GLY A 268 -25.96 18.06 -5.88
N VAL A 269 -25.59 17.22 -4.90
CA VAL A 269 -26.50 16.55 -3.97
C VAL A 269 -26.07 16.82 -2.53
N LYS A 270 -27.04 17.00 -1.64
CA LYS A 270 -26.79 17.07 -0.20
C LYS A 270 -26.54 15.66 0.32
N SER A 271 -25.34 15.38 0.78
CA SER A 271 -24.94 14.06 1.30
C SER A 271 -23.89 14.20 2.40
N GLN A 272 -23.80 13.20 3.28
CA GLN A 272 -22.63 13.08 4.17
C GLN A 272 -21.36 12.92 3.37
N ALA A 273 -20.23 13.37 3.91
CA ALA A 273 -18.93 13.15 3.30
C ALA A 273 -18.06 12.28 4.20
N ILE A 274 -17.51 11.21 3.63
CA ILE A 274 -16.67 10.24 4.32
C ILE A 274 -15.20 10.52 4.00
N GLN A 275 -14.31 10.40 4.98
CA GLN A 275 -12.88 10.50 4.74
C GLN A 275 -12.38 9.22 4.06
N VAL A 276 -11.61 9.37 2.99
CA VAL A 276 -11.03 8.27 2.22
C VAL A 276 -9.52 8.47 2.11
N VAL A 277 -8.76 7.37 2.19
CA VAL A 277 -7.32 7.32 1.96
C VAL A 277 -7.05 6.49 0.69
N GLU A 278 -6.26 7.03 -0.22
CA GLU A 278 -5.95 6.40 -1.50
C GLU A 278 -4.55 6.74 -2.01
N SER A 279 -4.00 5.88 -2.88
CA SER A 279 -2.84 6.22 -3.72
C SER A 279 -3.29 6.39 -5.18
N THR A 280 -3.14 7.57 -5.75
CA THR A 280 -3.73 7.91 -7.06
C THR A 280 -2.88 8.89 -7.88
N ALA A 281 -2.99 8.82 -9.22
CA ALA A 281 -2.49 9.87 -10.10
C ALA A 281 -3.31 11.17 -10.02
N GLY A 282 -4.50 11.13 -9.43
CA GLY A 282 -5.42 12.27 -9.28
C GLY A 282 -4.98 13.33 -8.26
N HIS A 283 -3.80 13.21 -7.65
CA HIS A 283 -3.22 14.18 -6.72
C HIS A 283 -1.70 14.08 -6.73
N LYS A 284 -1.01 15.13 -6.29
CA LYS A 284 0.45 15.15 -6.10
C LYS A 284 0.78 15.77 -4.73
N PRO A 285 1.36 15.02 -3.75
CA PRO A 285 1.77 13.61 -3.82
C PRO A 285 0.59 12.63 -3.96
N GLY A 286 0.86 11.38 -4.34
CA GLY A 286 -0.18 10.44 -4.78
C GLY A 286 -0.93 9.73 -3.67
N LEU A 287 -0.25 9.41 -2.57
CA LEU A 287 -0.84 8.88 -1.35
C LEU A 287 -1.46 10.02 -0.56
N TRP A 288 -2.79 10.08 -0.55
CA TRP A 288 -3.54 11.22 -0.05
C TRP A 288 -4.79 10.80 0.71
N SER A 289 -5.32 11.73 1.50
CA SER A 289 -6.58 11.57 2.20
C SER A 289 -7.51 12.73 1.84
N SER A 290 -8.68 12.43 1.28
CA SER A 290 -9.70 13.43 0.92
C SER A 290 -11.08 13.00 1.39
N TYR A 291 -11.96 13.97 1.61
CA TYR A 291 -13.38 13.69 1.77
C TYR A 291 -14.03 13.34 0.44
N TYR A 292 -14.94 12.36 0.48
CA TYR A 292 -15.74 11.91 -0.65
C TYR A 292 -17.20 12.21 -0.37
N SER A 293 -17.89 12.84 -1.31
CA SER A 293 -19.31 13.17 -1.22
C SER A 293 -20.07 12.65 -2.44
N LEU A 294 -21.39 12.52 -2.33
CA LEU A 294 -22.21 12.07 -3.45
C LEU A 294 -22.37 13.19 -4.49
N ARG A 295 -22.12 12.86 -5.76
CA ARG A 295 -22.27 13.79 -6.89
C ARG A 295 -23.65 13.73 -7.53
N THR A 296 -24.27 12.57 -7.60
CA THR A 296 -25.59 12.41 -8.22
C THR A 296 -26.52 11.58 -7.33
N ALA A 297 -27.81 11.94 -7.31
CA ALA A 297 -28.79 11.23 -6.47
C ALA A 297 -29.13 9.85 -7.03
N ASP A 298 -28.86 9.61 -8.32
CA ASP A 298 -29.06 8.32 -8.96
C ASP A 298 -27.94 7.35 -8.57
N THR A 299 -28.26 6.41 -7.67
CA THR A 299 -27.33 5.39 -7.15
C THR A 299 -27.77 3.98 -7.55
N LYS A 300 -28.05 3.77 -8.84
CA LYS A 300 -28.59 2.49 -9.37
C LYS A 300 -27.79 1.30 -8.85
N ASN A 301 -28.47 0.35 -8.21
CA ASN A 301 -27.92 -0.92 -7.75
C ASN A 301 -26.63 -0.79 -6.90
N GLY A 302 -26.54 0.24 -6.05
CA GLY A 302 -25.38 0.45 -5.16
C GLY A 302 -24.13 0.93 -5.90
N ILE A 303 -24.30 1.56 -7.07
CA ILE A 303 -23.23 2.24 -7.80
C ILE A 303 -23.34 3.74 -7.50
N PHE A 304 -22.25 4.35 -7.06
CA PHE A 304 -22.22 5.74 -6.60
C PHE A 304 -21.31 6.58 -7.48
N ASN A 305 -21.82 7.70 -7.98
CA ASN A 305 -20.96 8.75 -8.55
C ASN A 305 -20.51 9.66 -7.41
N VAL A 306 -19.22 9.63 -7.10
CA VAL A 306 -18.62 10.36 -5.98
C VAL A 306 -17.78 11.53 -6.46
N LEU A 307 -17.79 12.60 -5.68
CA LEU A 307 -16.88 13.72 -5.75
C LEU A 307 -15.79 13.54 -4.70
N ARG A 308 -14.54 13.47 -5.16
CA ARG A 308 -13.31 13.55 -4.38
C ARG A 308 -12.94 15.02 -4.22
N GLU A 309 -13.14 15.56 -3.01
CA GLU A 309 -13.14 17.02 -2.77
C GLU A 309 -11.79 17.70 -3.03
N GLU A 310 -10.67 16.99 -2.87
CA GLU A 310 -9.32 17.56 -2.95
C GLU A 310 -8.48 16.96 -4.11
N MET A 311 -9.13 16.41 -5.14
CA MET A 311 -8.45 15.73 -6.26
C MET A 311 -8.53 16.51 -7.57
N THR A 312 -7.47 16.43 -8.39
CA THR A 312 -7.44 17.02 -9.75
C THR A 312 -8.35 16.29 -10.72
N VAL A 313 -8.60 15.00 -10.47
CA VAL A 313 -9.62 14.20 -11.16
C VAL A 313 -10.78 13.99 -10.19
N PRO A 314 -11.71 14.95 -10.02
CA PRO A 314 -12.61 14.98 -8.88
C PRO A 314 -13.67 13.86 -8.88
N ASN A 315 -13.90 13.16 -10.00
CA ASN A 315 -15.08 12.30 -10.14
C ASN A 315 -14.70 10.84 -10.31
N LEU A 316 -15.39 9.96 -9.61
CA LEU A 316 -15.30 8.51 -9.78
C LEU A 316 -16.69 7.89 -9.70
N THR A 317 -16.86 6.76 -10.38
CA THR A 317 -18.03 5.89 -10.24
C THR A 317 -17.57 4.63 -9.53
N VAL A 318 -18.16 4.32 -8.38
CA VAL A 318 -17.67 3.29 -7.46
C VAL A 318 -18.75 2.37 -6.95
N ARG A 319 -18.34 1.16 -6.56
CA ARG A 319 -19.06 0.28 -5.65
C ARG A 319 -18.37 0.24 -4.29
N ILE A 320 -19.15 -0.03 -3.26
CA ILE A 320 -18.69 0.04 -1.86
C ILE A 320 -19.09 -1.23 -1.12
N ALA A 321 -18.16 -1.80 -0.35
CA ALA A 321 -18.41 -2.93 0.53
C ALA A 321 -17.80 -2.68 1.91
N GLU A 322 -18.47 -3.14 2.96
CA GLU A 322 -17.96 -3.08 4.33
C GLU A 322 -16.80 -4.06 4.49
N LEU A 323 -15.69 -3.60 5.08
CA LEU A 323 -14.56 -4.44 5.43
C LEU A 323 -14.79 -5.06 6.81
N ARG A 324 -15.36 -6.27 6.82
CA ARG A 324 -15.55 -7.07 8.03
C ARG A 324 -14.24 -7.56 8.63
#